data_AF-A0A4P7B977-F1
#
_entry.id   AF-A0A4P7B977-F1
#
_cell.length_a   1.000
_cell.length_b   1.000
_cell.length_c   1.000
_cell.angle_alpha   90.00
_cell.angle_beta   90.00
_cell.angle_gamma   90.00
#
_symmetry.space_group_name_H-M   'P 1'
#
loop_
_entity.id
_entity.type
_entity.pdbx_description
1 polymer ?
#
loop_
_entity_poly.entity_id
_entity_poly.type
_entity_poly.pdbx_seq_one_letter_code
_entity_poly.pdbx_strand_id
1 'polypeptide(L)'
;MFKFGQDVVLKNSSQNKVMKIQAYNDEFIRAYWSKKEYSFAHESNFRHATEQEVAAGHRIYLETLRDCDTSPNCKKFDERVK
;
A
#
# COMPACT_ATOMS: atom_id res chain seq x y z
N MET A 1 -1.98 11.36 13.26
CA MET A 1 -0.54 11.66 13.15
C MET A 1 0.20 10.39 12.78
N PHE A 2 0.96 10.43 11.70
CA PHE A 2 1.74 9.28 11.25
C PHE A 2 3.05 9.14 12.06
N LYS A 3 3.69 7.97 12.00
CA LYS A 3 4.99 7.66 12.63
C LYS A 3 5.96 6.99 11.66
N PHE A 4 7.26 7.12 11.96
CA PHE A 4 8.33 6.43 11.23
C PHE A 4 8.08 4.92 11.19
N GLY A 5 8.33 4.30 10.03
CA GLY A 5 8.18 2.86 9.82
C GLY A 5 6.76 2.40 9.46
N GLN A 6 5.75 3.27 9.56
CA GLN A 6 4.38 2.93 9.19
C GLN A 6 4.18 2.84 7.68
N ASP A 7 3.28 1.94 7.28
CA ASP A 7 2.89 1.76 5.90
C ASP A 7 1.72 2.68 5.53
N VAL A 8 1.89 3.41 4.43
CA VAL A 8 0.96 4.42 3.94
C VAL A 8 0.79 4.34 2.44
N VAL A 9 -0.31 4.93 1.98
CA VAL A 9 -0.58 5.16 0.56
C VAL A 9 -1.01 6.62 0.36
N LEU A 10 -0.83 7.13 -0.85
CA LEU A 10 -1.35 8.44 -1.23
C LEU A 10 -2.85 8.36 -1.55
N LYS A 11 -3.60 9.36 -1.10
CA LYS A 11 -4.98 9.65 -1.49
C LYS A 11 -4.96 10.23 -2.91
N ASN A 12 -5.90 9.81 -3.76
CA ASN A 12 -6.17 10.41 -5.08
C ASN A 12 -4.94 10.58 -6.01
N SER A 13 -3.88 9.79 -5.80
CA SER A 13 -2.69 9.76 -6.66
C SER A 13 -2.78 8.61 -7.66
N SER A 14 -2.15 8.73 -8.83
CA SER A 14 -1.95 7.60 -9.75
C SER A 14 -0.93 6.57 -9.23
N GLN A 15 -0.19 6.91 -8.18
CA GLN A 15 0.76 6.01 -7.55
C GLN A 15 0.06 4.96 -6.69
N ASN A 16 -0.01 3.74 -7.21
CA ASN A 16 -0.58 2.59 -6.53
C ASN A 16 0.51 1.82 -5.77
N LYS A 17 1.18 2.49 -4.82
CA LYS A 17 2.27 1.88 -4.04
C LYS A 17 1.99 1.99 -2.56
N VAL A 18 2.26 0.91 -1.84
CA VAL A 18 2.45 0.99 -0.39
C VAL A 18 3.85 1.50 -0.13
N MET A 19 3.95 2.48 0.76
CA MET A 19 5.19 3.15 1.10
C MET A 19 5.42 3.11 2.59
N LYS A 20 6.68 3.04 2.99
CA LYS A 20 7.08 3.10 4.39
C LYS A 20 7.63 4.48 4.71
N ILE A 21 7.12 5.09 5.77
CA ILE A 21 7.56 6.42 6.17
C ILE A 21 8.97 6.36 6.76
N GLN A 22 9.86 7.22 6.26
CA GLN A 22 11.24 7.32 6.73
C GLN A 22 11.63 8.70 7.26
N ALA A 23 10.90 9.75 6.93
CA ALA A 23 11.19 11.06 7.50
C ALA A 23 9.93 11.90 7.63
N TYR A 24 9.98 12.77 8.63
CA TYR A 24 9.03 13.84 8.88
C TYR A 24 9.79 15.14 8.91
N ASN A 25 9.22 16.16 8.29
CA ASN A 25 9.63 17.53 8.47
C ASN A 25 8.36 18.38 8.54
N ASP A 26 8.03 18.83 9.75
CA ASP A 26 6.76 19.47 10.09
C ASP A 26 5.56 18.66 9.54
N GLU A 27 4.81 19.24 8.60
CA GLU A 27 3.62 18.64 7.99
C GLU A 27 3.93 17.80 6.74
N PHE A 28 5.21 17.69 6.35
CA PHE A 28 5.62 16.94 5.16
C PHE A 28 6.21 15.58 5.52
N ILE A 29 5.78 14.57 4.75
CA ILE A 29 6.18 13.18 4.93
C ILE A 29 7.00 12.75 3.73
N ARG A 30 8.12 12.06 3.99
CA ARG A 30 8.86 11.30 2.99
C ARG A 30 8.65 9.80 3.22
N ALA A 31 8.07 9.11 2.25
CA ALA A 31 7.79 7.68 2.33
C ALA A 31 8.32 6.94 1.09
N TYR A 32 9.01 5.82 1.30
CA TYR A 32 9.69 5.05 0.26
C TYR A 32 8.94 3.76 -0.08
N TRP A 33 8.90 3.38 -1.36
CA TRP A 33 8.47 2.04 -1.78
C TRP A 33 9.62 1.19 -2.34
N SER A 34 10.78 1.79 -2.59
CA SER A 34 12.01 1.08 -2.95
C SER A 34 13.24 1.81 -2.40
N LYS A 35 14.45 1.31 -2.63
CA LYS A 35 15.69 1.94 -2.13
C LYS A 35 15.92 3.36 -2.68
N LYS A 36 15.38 3.66 -3.86
CA LYS A 36 15.61 4.94 -4.56
C LYS A 36 14.34 5.75 -4.79
N GLU A 37 13.18 5.12 -4.69
CA GLU A 37 11.93 5.76 -5.04
C GLU A 37 11.08 6.08 -3.80
N TYR A 38 10.61 7.32 -3.75
CA TYR A 38 9.84 7.87 -2.64
C TYR A 38 8.83 8.89 -3.12
N SER A 39 7.85 9.15 -2.26
CA SER A 39 6.95 10.29 -2.37
C SER A 39 7.19 11.24 -1.21
N PHE A 40 7.13 12.53 -1.54
CA PHE A 40 7.24 13.63 -0.62
C PHE A 40 6.02 14.52 -0.79
N ALA A 41 5.17 14.58 0.23
CA ALA A 41 3.93 15.35 0.19
C ALA A 41 3.50 15.76 1.60
N HIS A 42 2.54 16.68 1.67
CA HIS A 42 1.88 17.06 2.91
C HIS A 42 1.12 15.87 3.53
N GLU A 43 1.08 15.76 4.86
CA GLU A 43 0.51 14.60 5.57
C GLU A 43 -0.97 14.35 5.22
N SER A 44 -1.71 15.41 4.91
CA SER A 44 -3.13 15.33 4.51
C SER A 44 -3.34 14.48 3.25
N ASN A 45 -2.32 14.34 2.39
CA ASN A 45 -2.36 13.51 1.19
C ASN A 45 -2.12 12.03 1.47
N PHE A 46 -1.69 11.65 2.67
CA PHE A 46 -1.46 10.26 3.04
C PHE A 46 -2.63 9.68 3.83
N ARG A 47 -2.82 8.37 3.73
CA ARG A 47 -3.60 7.55 4.69
C ARG A 47 -2.80 6.31 5.06
N HIS A 48 -3.14 5.69 6.19
CA HIS A 48 -2.61 4.37 6.51
C HIS A 48 -2.99 3.36 5.42
N ALA A 49 -2.03 2.52 5.06
CA ALA A 49 -2.29 1.36 4.23
C ALA A 49 -3.13 0.36 5.03
N THR A 50 -4.06 -0.31 4.36
CA THR A 50 -4.80 -1.44 4.94
C THR A 50 -3.92 -2.68 4.96
N GLU A 51 -4.24 -3.66 5.80
CA GLU A 51 -3.48 -4.93 5.86
C GLU A 51 -3.44 -5.65 4.51
N GLN A 52 -4.55 -5.61 3.76
CA GLN A 52 -4.64 -6.20 2.43
C GLN A 52 -3.72 -5.50 1.43
N GLU A 53 -3.63 -4.17 1.48
CA GLU A 53 -2.72 -3.41 0.62
C GLU A 53 -1.26 -3.70 0.96
N VAL A 54 -0.93 -3.79 2.25
CA VAL A 54 0.43 -4.15 2.71
C VAL A 54 0.79 -5.55 2.23
N ALA A 55 -0.11 -6.52 2.38
CA ALA A 55 0.09 -7.89 1.90
C ALA A 55 0.23 -7.96 0.37
N ALA A 56 -0.54 -7.16 -0.37
CA ALA A 56 -0.47 -7.09 -1.83
C ALA A 56 0.72 -6.24 -2.34
N GLY A 57 1.33 -5.42 -1.49
CA GLY A 57 2.42 -4.49 -1.84
C GLY A 57 1.99 -3.29 -2.69
N HIS A 58 0.69 -3.06 -2.88
CA HIS A 58 0.16 -1.97 -3.70
C HIS A 58 -1.21 -1.49 -3.19
N ARG A 59 -1.59 -0.27 -3.58
CA ARG A 59 -2.91 0.29 -3.25
C ARG A 59 -4.00 -0.47 -4.01
N ILE A 60 -5.02 -0.93 -3.30
CA ILE A 60 -6.14 -1.67 -3.88
C ILE A 60 -7.29 -0.68 -4.11
N TYR A 61 -7.81 -0.64 -5.32
CA TYR A 61 -9.04 0.09 -5.59
C TYR A 61 -10.22 -0.82 -5.28
N LEU A 62 -11.27 -0.28 -4.66
CA LEU A 62 -12.44 -1.06 -4.25
C LEU A 62 -13.09 -1.81 -5.44
N GLU A 63 -12.89 -1.36 -6.67
CA GLU A 63 -13.36 -2.03 -7.89
C GLU A 63 -12.60 -3.33 -8.19
N THR A 64 -11.30 -3.41 -7.89
CA THR A 64 -10.49 -4.63 -8.07
C THR A 64 -10.85 -5.77 -7.11
N LEU A 65 -11.64 -5.50 -6.06
CA LEU A 65 -12.14 -6.52 -5.13
C LEU A 65 -13.29 -7.37 -5.69
N ARG A 66 -13.84 -7.01 -6.86
CA ARG A 66 -14.87 -7.81 -7.54
C ARG A 66 -14.33 -8.83 -8.54
N ASP A 67 -13.04 -8.74 -8.89
CA ASP A 67 -12.44 -9.59 -9.93
C ASP A 67 -11.50 -10.68 -9.37
N CYS A 68 -11.28 -10.72 -8.05
CA CYS A 68 -10.45 -11.75 -7.42
C CYS A 68 -11.12 -13.13 -7.30
N ASP A 69 -12.33 -13.33 -7.85
CA ASP A 69 -12.92 -14.66 -8.02
C ASP A 69 -12.55 -15.37 -9.34
N THR A 70 -11.88 -14.71 -10.29
CA THR A 70 -11.47 -15.38 -11.54
C THR A 70 -10.20 -14.81 -12.15
N SER A 71 -9.04 -15.17 -11.61
CA SER A 71 -7.84 -15.32 -12.44
C SER A 71 -7.56 -16.81 -12.62
N PRO A 72 -7.51 -17.35 -13.85
CA PRO A 72 -7.41 -18.81 -14.11
C PRO A 72 -6.06 -19.41 -13.67
N ASN A 73 -5.15 -18.60 -13.14
CA ASN A 73 -3.82 -19.01 -12.70
C ASN A 73 -3.53 -18.80 -11.20
N CYS A 74 -4.55 -18.48 -10.39
CA CYS A 74 -4.42 -18.65 -8.95
C CYS A 74 -4.32 -20.16 -8.67
N LYS A 75 -3.11 -20.67 -8.48
CA LYS A 75 -2.86 -22.00 -7.91
C LYS A 75 -3.59 -22.04 -6.57
N LYS A 76 -4.77 -22.65 -6.55
CA LYS A 76 -5.52 -22.95 -5.35
C LYS A 76 -4.55 -23.64 -4.40
N PHE A 77 -4.40 -23.08 -3.19
CA PHE A 77 -3.69 -23.76 -2.13
C PHE A 77 -4.44 -25.07 -1.89
N ASP A 78 -3.79 -26.19 -2.21
CA ASP A 78 -4.38 -27.51 -2.14
C ASP A 78 -4.38 -27.92 -0.66
N GLU A 79 -5.42 -27.49 0.05
CA GLU A 79 -5.62 -27.85 1.45
C GLU A 79 -6.08 -29.32 1.48
N ARG A 80 -5.11 -30.22 1.39
CA ARG A 80 -5.30 -31.63 1.75
C ARG A 80 -5.53 -31.70 3.25
N VAL A 81 -6.78 -31.53 3.64
CA VAL A 81 -7.28 -31.94 4.95
C VAL A 81 -7.19 -33.46 5.01
N LYS A 82 -6.45 -33.96 6.01
CA LYS A 82 -6.30 -35.38 6.32
C LYS A 82 -7.56 -35.95 6.97
#